data_AF-A0A6I5PB84-F1
#
_entry.id   AF-A0A6I5PB84-F1
#
_cell.length_a   1.000
_cell.length_b   1.000
_cell.length_c   1.000
_cell.angle_alpha   90.00
_cell.angle_beta   90.00
_cell.angle_gamma   90.00
#
_symmetry.space_group_name_H-M   'P 1'
#
loop_
_entity.id
_entity.type
_entity.pdbx_description
1 polymer ?
#
loop_
_entity_poly.entity_id
_entity_poly.type
_entity_poly.pdbx_seq_one_letter_code
_entity_poly.pdbx_strand_id
1 'polypeptide(L)' 'MDMKELRERVDLSPEAVAVALSVAVSTVRNWEAGTTEPRPGVTSLPMYLEVYGCTLSELVEAAKESLQKRSAK' A
#
# COMPACT_ATOMS: atom_id res chain seq x y z
N MET A 1 -10.08 -2.67 5.79
CA MET A 1 -9.03 -1.63 5.73
C MET A 1 -8.35 -1.78 4.40
N ASP A 2 -8.43 -0.80 3.52
CA ASP A 2 -7.73 -0.79 2.23
C ASP A 2 -6.34 -0.14 2.35
N MET A 3 -5.59 -0.11 1.24
CA MET A 3 -4.24 0.47 1.23
C MET A 3 -4.21 1.95 1.65
N LYS A 4 -5.27 2.70 1.37
CA LYS A 4 -5.37 4.13 1.71
C LYS A 4 -5.57 4.28 3.21
N GLU A 5 -6.50 3.53 3.79
CA GLU A 5 -6.77 3.52 5.22
C GLU A 5 -5.52 3.09 6.02
N LEU A 6 -4.73 2.17 5.46
CA LEU A 6 -3.50 1.68 6.07
C LEU A 6 -2.40 2.76 6.08
N ARG A 7 -2.28 3.55 5.00
CA ARG A 7 -1.42 4.75 4.96
C ARG A 7 -1.88 5.83 5.94
N GLU A 8 -3.18 6.11 5.98
CA GLU A 8 -3.74 7.16 6.84
C GLU A 8 -3.57 6.84 8.32
N ARG A 9 -3.56 5.56 8.70
CA ARG A 9 -3.27 5.10 10.07
C ARG A 9 -1.90 5.56 10.59
N VAL A 10 -0.91 5.69 9.71
CA VAL A 10 0.45 6.14 10.04
C VAL A 10 0.69 7.62 9.69
N ASP A 11 -0.37 8.36 9.36
CA ASP A 11 -0.35 9.80 9.04
C ASP A 11 0.65 10.18 7.93
N LEU A 12 0.86 9.27 6.96
CA LEU A 12 1.74 9.52 5.82
C LEU A 12 0.96 10.03 4.61
N SER A 13 1.57 10.94 3.85
CA SER A 13 1.08 11.30 2.52
C SER A 13 1.46 10.24 1.48
N PRO A 14 0.72 10.09 0.36
CA PRO A 14 1.11 9.20 -0.73
C PRO A 14 2.52 9.50 -1.26
N GLU A 15 2.92 10.77 -1.24
CA GLU A 15 4.25 11.24 -1.63
C GLU A 15 5.34 10.74 -0.66
N ALA A 16 5.08 10.78 0.65
CA ALA A 16 6.01 10.28 1.66
C ALA A 16 6.24 8.77 1.52
N VAL A 17 5.16 8.01 1.32
CA VAL A 17 5.24 6.56 1.06
C VAL A 17 6.03 6.26 -0.21
N ALA A 18 5.78 7.02 -1.28
CA ALA A 18 6.46 6.84 -2.55
C ALA A 18 7.98 7.06 -2.43
N VAL A 19 8.39 8.11 -1.72
CA VAL A 19 9.80 8.38 -1.43
C VAL A 19 10.41 7.26 -0.59
N ALA A 20 9.73 6.84 0.48
CA ALA A 20 10.25 5.81 1.37
C ALA A 20 10.43 4.44 0.69
N LEU A 21 9.53 4.08 -0.23
CA LEU A 21 9.58 2.81 -0.97
C LEU A 21 10.31 2.93 -2.31
N SER A 22 10.84 4.12 -2.64
CA SER A 22 11.49 4.41 -3.92
C SER A 22 10.63 4.02 -5.15
N VAL A 23 9.33 4.32 -5.08
CA VAL A 23 8.36 4.11 -6.18
C VAL A 23 7.79 5.45 -6.64
N ALA A 24 7.10 5.46 -7.79
CA ALA A 24 6.39 6.65 -8.22
C ALA A 24 5.15 6.90 -7.34
N VAL A 25 4.79 8.17 -7.12
CA VAL A 25 3.56 8.54 -6.37
C VAL A 25 2.31 7.97 -7.06
N SER A 26 2.31 7.90 -8.39
CA SER A 26 1.25 7.26 -9.17
C SER A 26 1.10 5.77 -8.85
N THR A 27 2.21 5.07 -8.54
CA THR A 27 2.18 3.67 -8.11
C THR A 27 1.43 3.52 -6.79
N VAL A 28 1.71 4.38 -5.80
CA VAL A 28 1.00 4.38 -4.51
C VAL A 28 -0.49 4.67 -4.72
N ARG A 29 -0.83 5.69 -5.52
CA ARG A 29 -2.23 6.01 -5.85
C ARG A 29 -2.94 4.87 -6.58
N ASN A 30 -2.25 4.14 -7.44
CA ASN A 30 -2.81 2.98 -8.13
C ASN A 30 -3.08 1.82 -7.16
N TRP A 31 -2.24 1.63 -6.14
CA TRP A 31 -2.50 0.67 -5.06
C TRP A 31 -3.72 1.05 -4.22
N GLU A 32 -3.82 2.32 -3.84
CA GLU A 32 -4.97 2.85 -3.10
C GLU A 32 -6.28 2.77 -3.90
N ALA A 33 -6.23 3.02 -5.21
CA ALA A 33 -7.37 2.93 -6.10
C ALA A 33 -7.71 1.50 -6.56
N GLY A 34 -6.96 0.49 -6.11
CA GLY A 34 -7.15 -0.91 -6.50
C GLY A 34 -6.89 -1.20 -7.98
N THR A 35 -6.07 -0.39 -8.65
CA THR A 35 -5.69 -0.59 -10.06
C THR A 35 -4.54 -1.58 -10.19
N THR A 36 -3.59 -1.53 -9.25
CA THR A 36 -2.48 -2.48 -9.13
C THR A 36 -2.30 -2.85 -7.67
N GLU A 37 -1.53 -3.90 -7.36
CA GLU A 37 -1.18 -4.27 -5.99
C GLU A 37 0.32 -4.03 -5.72
N PRO A 38 0.73 -3.85 -4.46
CA PRO A 38 2.14 -3.85 -4.08
C PRO A 38 2.76 -5.23 -4.34
N ARG A 39 3.90 -5.27 -5.04
CA ARG A 39 4.68 -6.50 -5.28
C ARG A 39 6.09 -6.35 -4.71
N PRO A 40 6.25 -6.27 -3.38
CA PRO A 40 7.57 -6.20 -2.77
C PRO A 40 8.34 -7.50 -3.03
N GLY A 41 9.63 -7.38 -3.33
CA GLY A 41 10.53 -8.52 -3.28
C GLY A 41 10.78 -8.93 -1.83
N VAL A 42 11.29 -10.15 -1.61
CA VAL A 42 11.58 -10.66 -0.25
C VAL A 42 12.52 -9.71 0.51
N THR A 43 13.46 -9.08 -0.18
CA THR A 43 14.42 -8.13 0.40
C THR A 43 13.81 -6.76 0.72
N SER A 44 12.79 -6.31 -0.01
CA SER A 44 12.13 -5.02 0.23
C SER A 44 10.90 -5.14 1.12
N LEU A 45 10.37 -6.35 1.32
CA LEU A 45 9.18 -6.56 2.14
C LEU A 45 9.27 -5.94 3.54
N PRO A 46 10.37 -6.06 4.32
CA PRO A 46 10.47 -5.42 5.63
C PRO A 46 10.26 -3.90 5.58
N MET A 47 10.80 -3.24 4.55
CA MET A 47 10.64 -1.80 4.35
C MET A 47 9.18 -1.41 4.14
N TYR A 48 8.39 -2.23 3.43
CA TYR A 48 6.96 -2.00 3.27
C TYR A 48 6.25 -2.09 4.62
N LEU A 49 6.55 -3.12 5.41
CA LEU A 49 5.94 -3.31 6.73
C LEU A 49 6.27 -2.18 7.70
N GLU A 50 7.51 -1.68 7.66
CA GLU A 50 7.97 -0.54 8.46
C GLU A 50 7.28 0.76 8.05
N VAL A 51 7.28 1.10 6.75
CA VAL A 51 6.68 2.34 6.23
C VAL A 51 5.18 2.40 6.55
N TYR A 52 4.50 1.27 6.41
CA TYR A 52 3.06 1.17 6.64
C TYR A 52 2.69 0.85 8.11
N GLY A 53 3.68 0.62 8.98
CA GLY A 53 3.46 0.26 10.38
C GLY A 53 2.48 -0.91 10.54
N CYS A 54 2.68 -1.99 9.79
CA CYS A 54 1.74 -3.09 9.71
C CYS A 54 2.42 -4.46 9.62
N THR A 55 1.64 -5.51 9.83
CA THR A 55 2.07 -6.90 9.61
C THR A 55 1.91 -7.31 8.14
N LEU A 56 2.59 -8.38 7.73
CA LEU A 56 2.43 -8.94 6.38
C LEU A 56 0.96 -9.28 6.08
N SER A 57 0.25 -9.86 7.05
CA SER A 57 -1.17 -10.20 6.90
C SER A 57 -2.02 -8.96 6.64
N GLU A 58 -1.80 -7.87 7.39
CA GLU A 58 -2.52 -6.61 7.17
C GLU A 58 -2.22 -6.01 5.78
N LEU A 59 -0.96 -6.02 5.34
CA LEU A 59 -0.58 -5.53 4.02
C LEU A 59 -1.27 -6.32 2.89
N VAL A 60 -1.30 -7.64 3.01
CA VAL A 60 -1.95 -8.53 2.04
C VAL A 60 -3.46 -8.31 2.00
N GLU A 61 -4.11 -8.23 3.16
CA GLU A 61 -5.55 -8.00 3.23
C GLU A 61 -5.91 -6.61 2.68
N ALA A 62 -5.13 -5.57 3.01
CA ALA A 62 -5.36 -4.23 2.48
C ALA A 62 -5.22 -4.14 0.96
N ALA A 63 -4.25 -4.84 0.38
CA ALA A 63 -4.10 -4.92 -1.07
C ALA A 63 -5.31 -5.61 -1.73
N LYS A 64 -5.79 -6.72 -1.16
CA LYS A 64 -6.98 -7.42 -1.65
C LYS A 64 -8.23 -6.55 -1.54
N GLU A 65 -8.42 -5.86 -0.42
CA GLU A 65 -9.54 -4.95 -0.17
C GLU A 65 -9.58 -3.82 -1.21
N SER A 66 -8.44 -3.17 -1.49
CA SER A 66 -8.33 -2.16 -2.55
C SER A 66 -8.78 -2.70 -3.91
N LEU A 67 -8.30 -3.88 -4.31
CA LEU A 67 -8.67 -4.52 -5.58
C LEU A 67 -10.16 -4.85 -5.66
N GLN A 68 -10.74 -5.38 -4.58
CA GLN A 68 -12.16 -5.73 -4.51
C GLN A 68 -13.06 -4.50 -4.62
N LYS A 69 -12.72 -3.40 -3.91
CA LYS A 69 -13.44 -2.11 -4.00
C LYS A 69 -13.48 -1.58 -5.43
N ARG A 70 -12.44 -1.82 -6.23
CA ARG A 70 -12.41 -1.43 -7.65
C ARG A 70 -13.30 -2.31 -8.52
N SER A 71 -13.35 -3.62 -8.27
CA SER A 71 -14.18 -4.56 -9.04
C SER A 71 -15.68 -4.44 -8.73
N ALA A 72 -16.03 -3.90 -7.56
CA ALA A 72 -17.42 -3.70 -7.14
C ALA A 72 -18.05 -2.39 -7.65
N LYS A 73 -17.29 -1.56 -8.38
CA LYS A 73 -17.67 -0.23 -8.85
C LYS A 73 -17.73 -0.16 -10.38
#